data_AF-A0A8J5V201-F1
#
_entry.id   AF-A0A8J5V201-F1
#
_cell.length_a   1.000
_cell.length_b   1.000
_cell.length_c   1.000
_cell.angle_alpha   90.00
_cell.angle_beta   90.00
_cell.angle_gamma   90.00
#
_symmetry.space_group_name_H-M   'P 1'
#
loop_
_entity.id
_entity.type
_entity.pdbx_description
1 polymer ?
#
loop_
_entity_poly.entity_id
_entity_poly.type
_entity_poly.pdbx_seq_one_letter_code
_entity_poly.pdbx_strand_id
1 'polypeptide(L)'
;MAQSDVEPLRSGAGALPSSTDPDSPSTPRRSRVRELLRNLDRRLSSRVRHHAEGGPAPPAARAGEPGSARGQEDSDELGDGAPPEWALLLVGCLLGLATGICVAAFNRGVHVIHEWAWAGTPTEGAAWLRLQRLADTWHRILLIPVTGGVVVGMMHGLLEIFEQIKQSLSSQREGVDFMAAIFPSIKAIQAAITLGTGCSLGPEGPSVDIGKSCANGCAEMMENNRERRIALVAAGSAAGIASGFNAAVAGCFFAIETVLRPLRAENSPPFTTAMIILASVISSTVSNVLLGEKAAFIVPTYELKSAAELPLYLILGMLCGVVSVAFRQLVVWFTKTFDLIRKKFNLPAVVCPALGGLGAGLIALRYPGILYWGFTNVDEILHTGKSASAPGIWLLAQLAAAKVVATALCKGSGLVGGLYAPSLMIGAAVGAVFGGSAAELINSVIPGNTAVAHPQAYALVGMAATLASVCSVPLTSVLLLFELTKDYRILLPLMGAVGLAIWVPSVVNQSGNKEMFEATSPRHGYSSLLPPPDRNETDWRRPDGDDVELAILEDDPYPYGSNNEEMLLDDLKVP
;
A
#
# COMPACT_ATOMS: atom_id res chain seq x y z
N MET A 1 27.50 -79.60 -19.46
CA MET A 1 27.39 -79.77 -18.00
C MET A 1 26.04 -79.12 -17.64
N ALA A 2 24.96 -79.84 -17.30
CA ALA A 2 24.82 -81.11 -16.55
C ALA A 2 25.38 -80.98 -15.12
N GLN A 3 24.68 -81.31 -14.04
CA GLN A 3 23.35 -81.94 -13.84
C GLN A 3 22.69 -81.35 -12.56
N SER A 4 21.36 -81.27 -12.42
CA SER A 4 20.43 -82.20 -11.73
C SER A 4 20.72 -82.43 -10.23
N ASP A 5 19.74 -82.60 -9.31
CA ASP A 5 18.26 -82.59 -9.39
C ASP A 5 17.68 -81.43 -8.50
N VAL A 6 16.68 -81.46 -7.59
CA VAL A 6 15.79 -82.45 -6.93
C VAL A 6 14.43 -81.78 -6.58
N GLU A 7 13.33 -82.54 -6.60
CA GLU A 7 11.97 -82.24 -6.07
C GLU A 7 11.45 -83.55 -5.40
N PRO A 8 10.25 -83.64 -4.76
CA PRO A 8 9.36 -82.64 -4.15
C PRO A 8 8.99 -83.02 -2.68
N LEU A 9 7.90 -82.48 -2.11
CA LEU A 9 6.83 -83.31 -1.51
C LEU A 9 5.51 -82.53 -1.26
N ARG A 10 4.38 -83.26 -1.30
CA ARG A 10 3.00 -82.74 -1.36
C ARG A 10 2.21 -82.95 -0.05
N SER A 11 0.99 -82.40 -0.04
CA SER A 11 -0.24 -82.79 0.71
C SER A 11 -0.52 -82.07 2.05
N GLY A 12 -1.79 -81.90 2.45
CA GLY A 12 -3.04 -82.07 1.70
C GLY A 12 -4.26 -82.45 2.56
N ALA A 13 -5.39 -81.76 2.36
CA ALA A 13 -6.67 -81.90 3.09
C ALA A 13 -6.62 -81.63 4.63
N GLY A 14 -7.72 -81.39 5.35
CA GLY A 14 -9.07 -81.02 4.91
C GLY A 14 -10.22 -81.84 5.50
N ALA A 15 -10.68 -81.54 6.73
CA ALA A 15 -12.00 -81.94 7.25
C ALA A 15 -12.46 -81.13 8.49
N LEU A 16 -13.78 -81.02 8.63
CA LEU A 16 -14.61 -80.41 9.70
C LEU A 16 -14.81 -81.39 10.90
N PRO A 17 -15.68 -81.13 11.91
CA PRO A 17 -15.71 -80.00 12.87
C PRO A 17 -16.02 -80.42 14.34
N SER A 18 -15.82 -79.54 15.34
CA SER A 18 -16.50 -79.67 16.65
C SER A 18 -16.56 -78.36 17.46
N SER A 19 -17.64 -78.19 18.22
CA SER A 19 -18.00 -77.04 19.08
C SER A 19 -17.09 -76.77 20.29
N THR A 20 -16.94 -75.50 20.69
CA THR A 20 -17.45 -74.90 21.96
C THR A 20 -17.08 -73.42 22.11
N ASP A 21 -18.04 -72.57 22.46
CA ASP A 21 -17.87 -71.24 23.12
C ASP A 21 -17.76 -71.43 24.66
N PRO A 22 -17.39 -70.41 25.50
CA PRO A 22 -17.29 -68.97 25.24
C PRO A 22 -16.01 -68.26 25.78
N ASP A 23 -16.11 -66.93 25.91
CA ASP A 23 -15.33 -65.96 26.71
C ASP A 23 -14.13 -65.20 26.08
N SER A 24 -13.88 -64.00 26.66
CA SER A 24 -13.21 -62.85 26.03
C SER A 24 -12.01 -62.32 26.86
N PRO A 25 -11.16 -61.37 26.39
CA PRO A 25 -11.56 -59.96 26.20
C PRO A 25 -10.90 -59.18 25.03
N SER A 26 -11.54 -58.07 24.61
CA SER A 26 -10.97 -57.11 23.63
C SER A 26 -10.49 -55.79 24.30
N THR A 27 -9.53 -55.10 23.66
CA THR A 27 -8.79 -53.98 24.29
C THR A 27 -9.63 -52.71 24.52
N PRO A 28 -9.59 -52.07 25.71
CA PRO A 28 -10.57 -51.05 26.11
C PRO A 28 -10.25 -49.58 25.76
N ARG A 29 -9.16 -49.28 25.03
CA ARG A 29 -8.59 -47.91 25.01
C ARG A 29 -9.22 -46.95 23.98
N ARG A 30 -9.88 -47.43 22.92
CA ARG A 30 -10.50 -46.57 21.88
C ARG A 30 -11.97 -46.19 22.14
N SER A 31 -12.72 -46.97 22.91
CA SER A 31 -14.11 -46.67 23.25
C SER A 31 -14.22 -45.44 24.16
N ARG A 32 -13.48 -45.42 25.28
CA ARG A 32 -13.49 -44.33 26.27
C ARG A 32 -13.30 -42.93 25.68
N VAL A 33 -12.50 -42.78 24.61
CA VAL A 33 -12.28 -41.46 23.98
C VAL A 33 -13.52 -41.00 23.19
N ARG A 34 -14.17 -41.88 22.42
CA ARG A 34 -15.45 -41.56 21.75
C ARG A 34 -16.58 -41.31 22.75
N GLU A 35 -16.56 -42.00 23.89
CA GLU A 35 -17.53 -41.87 24.97
C GLU A 35 -17.35 -40.56 25.74
N LEU A 36 -16.11 -40.14 26.02
CA LEU A 36 -15.78 -38.81 26.54
C LEU A 36 -16.24 -37.70 25.58
N LEU A 37 -15.97 -37.83 24.29
CA LEU A 37 -16.38 -36.83 23.29
C LEU A 37 -17.91 -36.70 23.21
N ARG A 38 -18.65 -37.82 23.16
CA ARG A 38 -20.13 -37.81 23.19
C ARG A 38 -20.69 -37.23 24.50
N ASN A 39 -19.99 -37.40 25.63
CA ASN A 39 -20.41 -36.84 26.91
C ASN A 39 -20.03 -35.35 27.08
N LEU A 40 -19.01 -34.84 26.38
CA LEU A 40 -18.81 -33.38 26.23
C LEU A 40 -19.90 -32.76 25.38
N ASP A 41 -20.17 -33.34 24.21
CA ASP A 41 -21.16 -32.86 23.23
C ASP A 41 -22.58 -32.79 23.83
N ARG A 42 -22.96 -33.82 24.60
CA ARG A 42 -24.20 -33.82 25.40
C ARG A 42 -24.23 -32.77 26.52
N ARG A 43 -23.09 -32.38 27.09
CA ARG A 43 -23.01 -31.34 28.14
C ARG A 43 -23.01 -29.92 27.57
N LEU A 44 -22.54 -29.73 26.35
CA LEU A 44 -22.65 -28.47 25.61
C LEU A 44 -24.09 -28.24 25.15
N SER A 45 -24.70 -29.23 24.48
CA SER A 45 -26.09 -29.14 24.04
C SER A 45 -27.10 -29.00 25.20
N SER A 46 -26.84 -29.59 26.37
CA SER A 46 -27.67 -29.34 27.57
C SER A 46 -27.51 -27.94 28.16
N ARG A 47 -26.34 -27.30 28.02
CA ARG A 47 -26.14 -25.90 28.44
C ARG A 47 -26.86 -24.91 27.53
N VAL A 48 -26.84 -25.14 26.22
CA VAL A 48 -27.56 -24.29 25.25
C VAL A 48 -29.08 -24.32 25.50
N ARG A 49 -29.67 -25.47 25.85
CA ARG A 49 -31.12 -25.54 26.16
C ARG A 49 -31.52 -24.85 27.47
N HIS A 50 -30.65 -24.78 28.47
CA HIS A 50 -30.96 -24.10 29.74
C HIS A 50 -30.92 -22.55 29.67
N HIS A 51 -30.66 -21.96 28.51
CA HIS A 51 -30.93 -20.53 28.25
C HIS A 51 -32.16 -20.28 27.35
N ALA A 52 -32.94 -21.32 26.99
CA ALA A 52 -34.12 -21.20 26.13
C ALA A 52 -35.48 -21.36 26.87
N GLU A 53 -35.50 -21.84 28.10
CA GLU A 53 -36.72 -22.07 28.89
C GLU A 53 -36.60 -21.37 30.26
N GLY A 54 -37.13 -20.14 30.36
CA GLY A 54 -36.91 -19.27 31.53
C GLY A 54 -37.86 -18.07 31.66
N GLY A 55 -39.08 -18.14 31.12
CA GLY A 55 -40.10 -17.10 31.24
C GLY A 55 -41.44 -17.66 31.75
N PRO A 56 -42.19 -16.96 32.63
CA PRO A 56 -43.47 -17.43 33.15
C PRO A 56 -44.61 -17.31 32.13
N ALA A 57 -45.59 -18.21 32.23
CA ALA A 57 -46.77 -18.22 31.35
C ALA A 57 -47.74 -17.04 31.64
N PRO A 58 -48.46 -16.53 30.64
CA PRO A 58 -49.34 -15.37 30.79
C PRO A 58 -50.70 -15.72 31.45
N PRO A 59 -51.21 -14.88 32.38
CA PRO A 59 -52.61 -14.93 32.82
C PRO A 59 -53.55 -14.25 31.80
N ALA A 60 -54.84 -14.58 31.87
CA ALA A 60 -55.84 -14.19 30.86
C ALA A 60 -56.37 -12.75 30.98
N ALA A 61 -56.99 -12.29 29.89
CA ALA A 61 -57.42 -10.91 29.65
C ALA A 61 -58.50 -10.36 30.62
N ARG A 62 -58.48 -9.02 30.78
CA ARG A 62 -59.63 -8.17 31.11
C ARG A 62 -59.46 -6.78 30.47
N ALA A 63 -60.58 -6.11 30.17
CA ALA A 63 -60.61 -4.82 29.47
C ALA A 63 -60.61 -3.62 30.44
N GLY A 64 -60.13 -2.47 29.97
CA GLY A 64 -60.13 -1.17 30.65
C GLY A 64 -59.68 -0.06 29.70
N GLU A 65 -60.19 1.16 29.89
CA GLU A 65 -60.02 2.32 28.98
C GLU A 65 -58.84 3.25 29.37
N PRO A 66 -58.45 4.23 28.53
CA PRO A 66 -57.07 4.76 28.51
C PRO A 66 -56.78 5.92 29.46
N GLY A 67 -55.49 6.17 29.75
CA GLY A 67 -55.04 7.31 30.55
C GLY A 67 -53.59 7.75 30.34
N SER A 68 -53.43 9.03 29.99
CA SER A 68 -52.22 9.89 30.11
C SER A 68 -50.83 9.32 29.75
N ALA A 69 -50.25 9.79 28.66
CA ALA A 69 -48.81 9.72 28.45
C ALA A 69 -48.04 10.70 29.36
N ARG A 70 -47.00 10.20 30.03
CA ARG A 70 -45.85 10.98 30.49
C ARG A 70 -44.60 10.19 30.11
N GLY A 71 -43.85 10.68 29.13
CA GLY A 71 -42.54 10.13 28.81
C GLY A 71 -41.57 10.49 29.93
N GLN A 72 -41.11 9.48 30.67
CA GLN A 72 -39.87 9.53 31.42
C GLN A 72 -38.78 8.98 30.50
N GLU A 73 -37.55 9.51 30.60
CA GLU A 73 -36.42 9.03 29.83
C GLU A 73 -35.95 7.68 30.40
N ASP A 74 -36.25 6.58 29.70
CA ASP A 74 -35.56 5.29 29.89
C ASP A 74 -34.51 5.13 28.79
N SER A 75 -33.27 4.89 29.20
CA SER A 75 -32.13 4.65 28.30
C SER A 75 -32.03 3.16 27.96
N ASP A 76 -32.28 2.80 26.71
CA ASP A 76 -32.07 1.43 26.22
C ASP A 76 -30.57 1.05 26.25
N GLU A 77 -30.16 0.36 27.31
CA GLU A 77 -28.84 -0.26 27.44
C GLU A 77 -28.68 -1.44 26.46
N LEU A 78 -28.35 -1.13 25.20
CA LEU A 78 -27.88 -2.12 24.23
C LEU A 78 -26.48 -2.63 24.65
N GLY A 79 -26.37 -3.95 24.79
CA GLY A 79 -25.29 -4.61 25.54
C GLY A 79 -23.86 -4.23 25.14
N ASP A 80 -23.12 -3.65 26.08
CA ASP A 80 -21.76 -3.15 25.90
C ASP A 80 -20.69 -4.26 25.94
N GLY A 81 -20.53 -4.96 24.81
CA GLY A 81 -19.37 -5.83 24.55
C GLY A 81 -18.13 -5.06 24.03
N ALA A 82 -18.28 -3.78 23.75
CA ALA A 82 -17.24 -3.01 23.08
C ALA A 82 -16.06 -2.72 24.03
N PRO A 83 -14.79 -2.96 23.64
CA PRO A 83 -13.67 -2.41 24.39
C PRO A 83 -13.80 -0.88 24.42
N PRO A 84 -13.67 -0.24 25.60
CA PRO A 84 -14.00 1.16 25.82
C PRO A 84 -13.04 2.11 25.09
N GLU A 85 -13.46 3.35 24.89
CA GLU A 85 -12.72 4.32 24.05
C GLU A 85 -11.24 4.49 24.44
N TRP A 86 -10.94 4.52 25.74
CA TRP A 86 -9.57 4.61 26.25
C TRP A 86 -8.72 3.38 25.89
N ALA A 87 -9.32 2.20 25.75
CA ALA A 87 -8.64 0.98 25.33
C ALA A 87 -8.32 1.03 23.82
N LEU A 88 -9.19 1.60 23.00
CA LEU A 88 -8.90 1.84 21.57
C LEU A 88 -7.72 2.80 21.38
N LEU A 89 -7.68 3.89 22.15
CA LEU A 89 -6.55 4.82 22.12
C LEU A 89 -5.24 4.15 22.60
N LEU A 90 -5.31 3.30 23.63
CA LEU A 90 -4.16 2.53 24.12
C LEU A 90 -3.66 1.52 23.06
N VAL A 91 -4.57 0.83 22.36
CA VAL A 91 -4.23 -0.03 21.21
C VAL A 91 -3.59 0.79 20.09
N GLY A 92 -4.07 2.01 19.80
CA GLY A 92 -3.43 2.94 18.87
C GLY A 92 -1.99 3.31 19.26
N CYS A 93 -1.74 3.55 20.55
CA CYS A 93 -0.40 3.81 21.07
C CYS A 93 0.53 2.59 20.93
N LEU A 94 0.03 1.37 21.22
CA LEU A 94 0.78 0.13 21.03
C LEU A 94 1.07 -0.15 19.54
N LEU A 95 0.10 0.13 18.66
CA LEU A 95 0.25 0.01 17.21
C LEU A 95 1.29 1.00 16.66
N GLY A 96 1.28 2.25 17.14
CA GLY A 96 2.32 3.24 16.81
C GLY A 96 3.71 2.78 17.24
N LEU A 97 3.84 2.29 18.48
CA LEU A 97 5.10 1.76 19.01
C LEU A 97 5.61 0.55 18.21
N ALA A 98 4.74 -0.42 17.93
CA ALA A 98 5.09 -1.61 17.15
C ALA A 98 5.49 -1.25 15.71
N THR A 99 4.71 -0.39 15.05
CA THR A 99 5.01 0.07 13.68
C THR A 99 6.33 0.84 13.62
N GLY A 100 6.59 1.73 14.58
CA GLY A 100 7.85 2.49 14.69
C GLY A 100 9.06 1.56 14.82
N ILE A 101 8.98 0.55 15.70
CA ILE A 101 10.04 -0.46 15.87
C ILE A 101 10.23 -1.28 14.57
N CYS A 102 9.15 -1.76 13.96
CA CYS A 102 9.22 -2.60 12.75
C CYS A 102 9.78 -1.85 11.54
N VAL A 103 9.36 -0.59 11.32
CA VAL A 103 9.88 0.24 10.22
C VAL A 103 11.33 0.68 10.48
N ALA A 104 11.70 1.00 11.72
CA ALA A 104 13.10 1.27 12.07
C ALA A 104 14.00 0.02 11.89
N ALA A 105 13.52 -1.17 12.25
CA ALA A 105 14.21 -2.43 12.01
C ALA A 105 14.35 -2.74 10.51
N PHE A 106 13.31 -2.48 9.71
CA PHE A 106 13.33 -2.58 8.25
C PHE A 106 14.36 -1.63 7.63
N ASN A 107 14.33 -0.34 7.97
CA ASN A 107 15.31 0.65 7.49
C ASN A 107 16.74 0.28 7.91
N ARG A 108 16.95 -0.21 9.13
CA ARG A 108 18.27 -0.70 9.56
C ARG A 108 18.71 -1.96 8.79
N GLY A 109 17.77 -2.84 8.44
CA GLY A 109 18.00 -3.98 7.54
C GLY A 109 18.41 -3.55 6.13
N VAL A 110 17.75 -2.55 5.54
CA VAL A 110 18.14 -1.93 4.26
C VAL A 110 19.59 -1.43 4.33
N HIS A 111 19.98 -0.74 5.41
CA HIS A 111 21.35 -0.25 5.60
C HIS A 111 22.37 -1.38 5.73
N VAL A 112 22.11 -2.44 6.50
CA VAL A 112 23.02 -3.58 6.62
C VAL A 112 23.20 -4.31 5.27
N ILE A 113 22.12 -4.50 4.51
CA ILE A 113 22.20 -5.09 3.17
C ILE A 113 22.99 -4.18 2.22
N HIS A 114 22.81 -2.85 2.32
CA HIS A 114 23.57 -1.89 1.53
C HIS A 114 25.08 -1.94 1.84
N GLU A 115 25.46 -1.89 3.13
CA GLU A 115 26.85 -1.96 3.58
C GLU A 115 27.54 -3.26 3.13
N TRP A 116 26.83 -4.39 3.15
CA TRP A 116 27.34 -5.68 2.67
C TRP A 116 27.45 -5.74 1.14
N ALA A 117 26.38 -5.36 0.43
CA ALA A 117 26.34 -5.44 -1.03
C ALA A 117 27.33 -4.48 -1.71
N TRP A 118 27.55 -3.30 -1.11
CA TRP A 118 28.45 -2.25 -1.62
C TRP A 118 29.77 -2.16 -0.85
N ALA A 119 30.13 -3.20 -0.07
CA ALA A 119 31.30 -3.23 0.80
C ALA A 119 32.58 -2.69 0.13
N GLY A 120 33.14 -1.62 0.70
CA GLY A 120 34.33 -0.92 0.20
C GLY A 120 34.06 0.35 -0.62
N THR A 121 32.79 0.73 -0.89
CA THR A 121 32.48 2.11 -1.32
C THR A 121 32.20 3.01 -0.11
N PRO A 122 32.65 4.28 -0.08
CA PRO A 122 32.29 5.23 0.97
C PRO A 122 30.78 5.47 1.08
N THR A 123 30.33 5.92 2.26
CA THR A 123 28.92 6.20 2.60
C THR A 123 28.25 7.31 1.77
N GLU A 124 29.01 8.00 0.90
CA GLU A 124 28.47 9.00 -0.06
C GLU A 124 27.88 8.37 -1.33
N GLY A 125 28.02 7.04 -1.51
CA GLY A 125 27.27 6.23 -2.47
C GLY A 125 27.22 6.81 -3.89
N ALA A 126 26.03 7.27 -4.30
CA ALA A 126 25.74 7.74 -5.66
C ALA A 126 26.57 8.96 -6.11
N ALA A 127 26.99 9.85 -5.20
CA ALA A 127 27.84 10.99 -5.54
C ALA A 127 29.29 10.55 -5.81
N TRP A 128 29.83 9.70 -4.93
CA TRP A 128 31.16 9.10 -5.08
C TRP A 128 31.26 8.23 -6.36
N LEU A 129 30.23 7.42 -6.64
CA LEU A 129 30.12 6.62 -7.86
C LEU A 129 30.10 7.47 -9.15
N ARG A 130 29.79 8.77 -9.07
CA ARG A 130 29.82 9.70 -10.21
C ARG A 130 31.22 10.26 -10.49
N LEU A 131 32.11 10.24 -9.50
CA LEU A 131 33.50 10.76 -9.58
C LEU A 131 34.53 9.66 -9.87
N GLN A 132 34.25 8.42 -9.49
CA GLN A 132 35.15 7.27 -9.67
C GLN A 132 35.22 6.81 -11.15
N ARG A 133 36.37 6.30 -11.59
CA ARG A 133 36.53 5.74 -12.94
C ARG A 133 35.62 4.51 -13.12
N LEU A 134 34.78 4.55 -14.17
CA LEU A 134 33.85 3.47 -14.52
C LEU A 134 34.58 2.14 -14.79
N ALA A 135 35.80 2.19 -15.33
CA ALA A 135 36.59 1.01 -15.71
C ALA A 135 36.78 -0.01 -14.56
N ASP A 136 36.93 0.48 -13.33
CA ASP A 136 37.17 -0.37 -12.15
C ASP A 136 35.85 -0.78 -11.45
N THR A 137 34.79 0.03 -11.61
CA THR A 137 33.56 -0.08 -10.81
C THR A 137 32.35 -0.66 -11.57
N TRP A 138 32.38 -0.72 -12.92
CA TRP A 138 31.23 -1.14 -13.74
C TRP A 138 30.66 -2.51 -13.36
N HIS A 139 31.52 -3.48 -13.05
CA HIS A 139 31.12 -4.81 -12.60
C HIS A 139 30.18 -4.74 -11.39
N ARG A 140 30.48 -3.89 -10.40
CA ARG A 140 29.67 -3.72 -9.18
C ARG A 140 28.32 -3.06 -9.49
N ILE A 141 28.35 -1.96 -10.25
CA ILE A 141 27.16 -1.19 -10.64
C ILE A 141 26.15 -2.06 -11.42
N LEU A 142 26.65 -2.98 -12.25
CA LEU A 142 25.80 -3.90 -13.01
C LEU A 142 25.36 -5.13 -12.19
N LEU A 143 26.27 -5.80 -11.48
CA LEU A 143 25.98 -7.08 -10.84
C LEU A 143 25.17 -6.93 -9.54
N ILE A 144 25.35 -5.88 -8.74
CA ILE A 144 24.69 -5.78 -7.44
C ILE A 144 23.15 -5.69 -7.61
N PRO A 145 22.58 -4.80 -8.46
CA PRO A 145 21.14 -4.79 -8.73
C PRO A 145 20.61 -6.10 -9.35
N VAL A 146 21.41 -6.78 -10.19
CA VAL A 146 21.07 -8.10 -10.74
C VAL A 146 20.94 -9.14 -9.62
N THR A 147 21.91 -9.22 -8.70
CA THR A 147 21.84 -10.17 -7.58
C THR A 147 20.66 -9.91 -6.67
N GLY A 148 20.33 -8.63 -6.41
CA GLY A 148 19.10 -8.26 -5.69
C GLY A 148 17.85 -8.76 -6.40
N GLY A 149 17.73 -8.52 -7.70
CA GLY A 149 16.62 -9.01 -8.51
C GLY A 149 16.51 -10.54 -8.57
N VAL A 150 17.63 -11.27 -8.61
CA VAL A 150 17.63 -12.74 -8.54
C VAL A 150 17.10 -13.24 -7.19
N VAL A 151 17.55 -12.66 -6.07
CA VAL A 151 17.08 -13.09 -4.73
C VAL A 151 15.61 -12.73 -4.53
N VAL A 152 15.19 -11.50 -4.89
CA VAL A 152 13.79 -11.06 -4.79
C VAL A 152 12.88 -11.91 -5.67
N GLY A 153 13.30 -12.21 -6.90
CA GLY A 153 12.61 -13.13 -7.80
C GLY A 153 12.52 -14.55 -7.23
N MET A 154 13.58 -15.08 -6.65
CA MET A 154 13.57 -16.41 -6.02
C MET A 154 12.60 -16.47 -4.84
N MET A 155 12.56 -15.43 -4.00
CA MET A 155 11.56 -15.30 -2.93
C MET A 155 10.13 -15.18 -3.48
N HIS A 156 9.94 -14.47 -4.59
CA HIS A 156 8.62 -14.30 -5.21
C HIS A 156 8.10 -15.61 -5.81
N GLY A 157 8.95 -16.39 -6.48
CA GLY A 157 8.60 -17.74 -6.93
C GLY A 157 8.32 -18.70 -5.77
N LEU A 158 9.01 -18.56 -4.63
CA LEU A 158 8.71 -19.31 -3.42
C LEU A 158 7.30 -18.98 -2.88
N LEU A 159 6.91 -17.69 -2.89
CA LEU A 159 5.57 -17.25 -2.51
C LEU A 159 4.48 -17.78 -3.46
N GLU A 160 4.66 -17.68 -4.79
CA GLU A 160 3.70 -18.25 -5.77
C GLU A 160 3.45 -19.75 -5.49
N ILE A 161 4.49 -20.51 -5.13
CA ILE A 161 4.37 -21.94 -4.77
C ILE A 161 3.60 -22.13 -3.45
N PHE A 162 3.89 -21.34 -2.41
CA PHE A 162 3.15 -21.41 -1.15
C PHE A 162 1.66 -21.03 -1.30
N GLU A 163 1.33 -20.06 -2.15
CA GLU A 163 -0.05 -19.67 -2.45
C GLU A 163 -0.81 -20.76 -3.22
N GLN A 164 -0.18 -21.40 -4.21
CA GLN A 164 -0.77 -22.55 -4.93
C GLN A 164 -1.01 -23.74 -3.99
N ILE A 165 -0.09 -23.99 -3.05
CA ILE A 165 -0.26 -25.01 -2.00
C ILE A 165 -1.37 -24.61 -1.02
N LYS A 166 -1.50 -23.33 -0.62
CA LYS A 166 -2.63 -22.81 0.18
C LYS A 166 -3.95 -23.11 -0.52
N GLN A 167 -4.10 -22.72 -1.78
CA GLN A 167 -5.34 -22.92 -2.56
C GLN A 167 -5.72 -24.40 -2.73
N SER A 168 -4.73 -25.29 -2.87
CA SER A 168 -5.00 -26.73 -2.92
C SER A 168 -5.44 -27.33 -1.58
N LEU A 169 -5.03 -26.74 -0.44
CA LEU A 169 -5.31 -27.24 0.92
C LEU A 169 -6.50 -26.55 1.61
N SER A 170 -6.81 -25.30 1.26
CA SER A 170 -7.91 -24.52 1.85
C SER A 170 -9.30 -25.08 1.53
N SER A 171 -9.39 -26.03 0.59
CA SER A 171 -10.57 -26.85 0.34
C SER A 171 -10.98 -27.76 1.51
N GLN A 172 -10.13 -27.92 2.55
CA GLN A 172 -10.35 -28.90 3.61
C GLN A 172 -10.09 -28.45 5.05
N ARG A 173 -9.75 -27.16 5.31
CA ARG A 173 -9.56 -26.70 6.70
C ARG A 173 -9.63 -25.18 6.92
N GLU A 174 -10.58 -24.75 7.74
CA GLU A 174 -10.57 -23.46 8.44
C GLU A 174 -9.47 -23.51 9.52
N GLY A 175 -8.40 -22.72 9.36
CA GLY A 175 -7.11 -23.05 9.97
C GLY A 175 -6.15 -21.91 10.31
N VAL A 176 -6.67 -20.79 10.83
CA VAL A 176 -5.94 -19.68 11.52
C VAL A 176 -4.91 -18.90 10.69
N ASP A 177 -4.99 -17.58 10.77
CA ASP A 177 -4.29 -16.56 9.97
C ASP A 177 -2.77 -16.43 10.18
N PHE A 178 -2.10 -17.46 10.69
CA PHE A 178 -0.64 -17.48 10.88
C PHE A 178 0.16 -17.14 9.60
N MET A 179 -0.39 -17.44 8.42
CA MET A 179 0.21 -17.01 7.14
C MET A 179 -0.05 -15.54 6.79
N ALA A 180 -1.18 -14.95 7.19
CA ALA A 180 -1.46 -13.53 6.96
C ALA A 180 -0.46 -12.62 7.68
N ALA A 181 0.06 -13.04 8.84
CA ALA A 181 1.18 -12.40 9.53
C ALA A 181 2.54 -12.59 8.82
N ILE A 182 2.73 -13.69 8.08
CA ILE A 182 4.00 -14.01 7.41
C ILE A 182 4.16 -13.25 6.08
N PHE A 183 3.13 -13.19 5.23
CA PHE A 183 3.24 -12.57 3.89
C PHE A 183 3.79 -11.13 3.90
N PRO A 184 3.35 -10.21 4.81
CA PRO A 184 3.90 -8.86 4.89
C PRO A 184 5.37 -8.82 5.33
N SER A 185 5.79 -9.72 6.23
CA SER A 185 7.20 -9.82 6.64
C SER A 185 8.11 -10.23 5.47
N ILE A 186 7.64 -11.13 4.60
CA ILE A 186 8.40 -11.54 3.41
C ILE A 186 8.46 -10.41 2.38
N LYS A 187 7.36 -9.65 2.18
CA LYS A 187 7.35 -8.44 1.34
C LYS A 187 8.32 -7.37 1.86
N ALA A 188 8.39 -7.17 3.18
CA ALA A 188 9.35 -6.26 3.81
C ALA A 188 10.81 -6.71 3.57
N ILE A 189 11.11 -8.01 3.66
CA ILE A 189 12.45 -8.55 3.36
C ILE A 189 12.79 -8.40 1.86
N GLN A 190 11.84 -8.68 0.95
CA GLN A 190 12.02 -8.44 -0.49
C GLN A 190 12.31 -6.97 -0.80
N ALA A 191 11.60 -6.04 -0.14
CA ALA A 191 11.89 -4.62 -0.24
C ALA A 191 13.27 -4.26 0.32
N ALA A 192 13.67 -4.83 1.47
CA ALA A 192 14.96 -4.56 2.07
C ALA A 192 16.13 -4.97 1.15
N ILE A 193 16.00 -6.12 0.48
CA ILE A 193 16.95 -6.61 -0.52
C ILE A 193 16.95 -5.71 -1.77
N THR A 194 15.77 -5.35 -2.28
CA THR A 194 15.61 -4.45 -3.45
C THR A 194 16.29 -3.11 -3.22
N LEU A 195 16.09 -2.50 -2.05
CA LEU A 195 16.60 -1.18 -1.70
C LEU A 195 18.09 -1.21 -1.35
N GLY A 196 18.54 -2.20 -0.56
CA GLY A 196 19.94 -2.34 -0.16
C GLY A 196 20.88 -2.64 -1.34
N THR A 197 20.40 -3.42 -2.33
CA THR A 197 21.13 -3.64 -3.60
C THR A 197 21.10 -2.44 -4.55
N GLY A 198 20.38 -1.36 -4.20
CA GLY A 198 20.43 -0.08 -4.90
C GLY A 198 19.49 0.07 -6.08
N CYS A 199 18.46 -0.77 -6.21
CA CYS A 199 17.43 -0.57 -7.22
C CYS A 199 16.68 0.76 -7.00
N SER A 200 16.15 1.34 -8.07
CA SER A 200 15.54 2.69 -8.05
C SER A 200 14.11 2.66 -7.51
N LEU A 201 13.95 2.39 -6.21
CA LEU A 201 12.66 2.34 -5.48
C LEU A 201 12.81 2.98 -4.08
N GLY A 202 11.70 3.22 -3.37
CA GLY A 202 11.68 3.82 -2.03
C GLY A 202 11.17 2.89 -0.90
N PRO A 203 11.55 3.16 0.37
CA PRO A 203 11.13 2.38 1.55
C PRO A 203 9.68 2.63 1.98
N GLU A 204 9.06 3.73 1.54
CA GLU A 204 7.80 4.26 2.11
C GLU A 204 6.60 3.33 1.91
N GLY A 205 6.43 2.75 0.72
CA GLY A 205 5.36 1.78 0.43
C GLY A 205 5.45 0.54 1.35
N PRO A 206 6.61 -0.15 1.39
CA PRO A 206 6.88 -1.17 2.40
C PRO A 206 6.65 -0.74 3.85
N SER A 207 6.97 0.51 4.21
CA SER A 207 6.73 1.05 5.56
C SER A 207 5.24 1.15 5.90
N VAL A 208 4.40 1.51 4.92
CA VAL A 208 2.93 1.47 5.05
C VAL A 208 2.43 0.04 5.14
N ASP A 209 2.92 -0.88 4.31
CA ASP A 209 2.48 -2.28 4.35
C ASP A 209 2.89 -2.98 5.65
N ILE A 210 4.03 -2.63 6.24
CA ILE A 210 4.42 -3.01 7.62
C ILE A 210 3.40 -2.47 8.62
N GLY A 211 3.05 -1.18 8.57
CA GLY A 211 2.07 -0.58 9.48
C GLY A 211 0.67 -1.19 9.35
N LYS A 212 0.22 -1.52 8.14
CA LYS A 212 -1.02 -2.27 7.88
C LYS A 212 -0.94 -3.70 8.43
N SER A 213 0.21 -4.36 8.35
CA SER A 213 0.43 -5.68 8.94
C SER A 213 0.33 -5.64 10.47
N CYS A 214 0.94 -4.64 11.12
CA CYS A 214 0.80 -4.44 12.55
C CYS A 214 -0.66 -4.16 12.93
N ALA A 215 -1.38 -3.35 12.13
CA ALA A 215 -2.80 -3.08 12.35
C ALA A 215 -3.69 -4.33 12.23
N ASN A 216 -3.46 -5.18 11.23
CA ASN A 216 -4.19 -6.44 11.07
C ASN A 216 -3.97 -7.39 12.26
N GLY A 217 -2.71 -7.55 12.71
CA GLY A 217 -2.41 -8.36 13.90
C GLY A 217 -3.04 -7.81 15.19
N CYS A 218 -3.17 -6.49 15.33
CA CYS A 218 -3.93 -5.88 16.41
C CYS A 218 -5.47 -6.00 16.22
N ALA A 219 -5.97 -6.11 14.99
CA ALA A 219 -7.39 -6.30 14.70
C ALA A 219 -7.87 -7.72 15.06
N GLU A 220 -7.03 -8.75 14.85
CA GLU A 220 -7.32 -10.14 15.28
C GLU A 220 -7.51 -10.27 16.80
N MET A 221 -6.97 -9.32 17.59
CA MET A 221 -7.15 -9.26 19.05
C MET A 221 -8.45 -8.56 19.49
N MET A 222 -9.28 -8.10 18.54
CA MET A 222 -10.49 -7.32 18.80
C MET A 222 -11.72 -7.99 18.19
N GLU A 223 -12.90 -7.74 18.77
CA GLU A 223 -14.16 -8.21 18.18
C GLU A 223 -14.40 -7.61 16.79
N ASN A 224 -15.09 -8.36 15.93
CA ASN A 224 -15.15 -8.15 14.47
C ASN A 224 -16.03 -6.96 14.03
N ASN A 225 -15.69 -5.76 14.50
CA ASN A 225 -16.28 -4.51 14.06
C ASN A 225 -15.46 -3.93 12.89
N ARG A 226 -16.09 -3.90 11.71
CA ARG A 226 -15.51 -3.41 10.45
C ARG A 226 -14.98 -1.97 10.53
N GLU A 227 -15.67 -1.07 11.22
CA GLU A 227 -15.25 0.33 11.37
C GLU A 227 -13.98 0.43 12.22
N ARG A 228 -13.90 -0.34 13.32
CA ARG A 228 -12.72 -0.40 14.19
C ARG A 228 -11.51 -0.95 13.43
N ARG A 229 -11.70 -2.00 12.61
CA ARG A 229 -10.63 -2.52 11.73
C ARG A 229 -10.17 -1.50 10.69
N ILE A 230 -11.09 -0.78 10.05
CA ILE A 230 -10.76 0.31 9.10
C ILE A 230 -9.95 1.42 9.79
N ALA A 231 -10.41 1.88 10.96
CA ALA A 231 -9.71 2.88 11.76
C ALA A 231 -8.30 2.41 12.15
N LEU A 232 -8.13 1.14 12.50
CA LEU A 232 -6.86 0.55 12.91
C LEU A 232 -5.89 0.42 11.73
N VAL A 233 -6.37 -0.04 10.56
CA VAL A 233 -5.59 -0.08 9.30
C VAL A 233 -5.19 1.33 8.85
N ALA A 234 -6.04 2.33 9.05
CA ALA A 234 -5.71 3.74 8.81
C ALA A 234 -4.62 4.24 9.78
N ALA A 235 -4.74 3.96 11.08
CA ALA A 235 -3.73 4.34 12.08
C ALA A 235 -2.36 3.67 11.84
N GLY A 236 -2.35 2.38 11.47
CA GLY A 236 -1.14 1.68 11.06
C GLY A 236 -0.52 2.25 9.77
N SER A 237 -1.35 2.63 8.79
CA SER A 237 -0.88 3.28 7.56
C SER A 237 -0.26 4.65 7.83
N ALA A 238 -0.85 5.45 8.74
CA ALA A 238 -0.28 6.72 9.19
C ALA A 238 1.06 6.51 9.90
N ALA A 239 1.10 5.56 10.85
CA ALA A 239 2.32 5.18 11.57
C ALA A 239 3.45 4.72 10.63
N GLY A 240 3.12 4.03 9.52
CA GLY A 240 4.06 3.62 8.49
C GLY A 240 4.73 4.80 7.78
N ILE A 241 3.95 5.74 7.22
CA ILE A 241 4.48 6.98 6.60
C ILE A 241 5.25 7.81 7.62
N ALA A 242 4.72 7.97 8.83
CA ALA A 242 5.32 8.81 9.86
C ALA A 242 6.70 8.32 10.32
N SER A 243 6.90 6.99 10.38
CA SER A 243 8.19 6.37 10.71
C SER A 243 9.16 6.32 9.51
N GLY A 244 8.66 6.18 8.29
CA GLY A 244 9.48 6.18 7.07
C GLY A 244 10.08 7.55 6.76
N PHE A 245 9.24 8.60 6.76
CA PHE A 245 9.64 9.97 6.42
C PHE A 245 10.07 10.85 7.60
N ASN A 246 9.82 10.42 8.85
CA ASN A 246 9.84 11.31 10.02
C ASN A 246 8.89 12.53 9.85
N ALA A 247 7.63 12.25 9.48
CA ALA A 247 6.61 13.27 9.19
C ALA A 247 5.24 12.81 9.71
N ALA A 248 4.91 13.21 10.94
CA ALA A 248 3.76 12.71 11.68
C ALA A 248 2.43 13.34 11.23
N VAL A 249 2.43 14.60 10.80
CA VAL A 249 1.24 15.27 10.26
C VAL A 249 0.93 14.72 8.87
N ALA A 250 1.95 14.54 8.03
CA ALA A 250 1.84 13.91 6.73
C ALA A 250 1.28 12.48 6.82
N GLY A 251 1.73 11.68 7.79
CA GLY A 251 1.18 10.35 8.06
C GLY A 251 -0.31 10.37 8.38
N CYS A 252 -0.78 11.33 9.20
CA CYS A 252 -2.20 11.47 9.51
C CYS A 252 -3.03 11.80 8.27
N PHE A 253 -2.58 12.76 7.45
CA PHE A 253 -3.29 13.14 6.24
C PHE A 253 -3.24 12.05 5.16
N PHE A 254 -2.17 11.27 5.07
CA PHE A 254 -2.11 10.09 4.21
C PHE A 254 -3.19 9.06 4.54
N ALA A 255 -3.39 8.75 5.82
CA ALA A 255 -4.44 7.83 6.23
C ALA A 255 -5.84 8.36 5.89
N ILE A 256 -6.08 9.66 6.04
CA ILE A 256 -7.36 10.29 5.65
C ILE A 256 -7.55 10.26 4.12
N GLU A 257 -6.53 10.68 3.37
CA GLU A 257 -6.55 10.90 1.92
C GLU A 257 -6.55 9.60 1.10
N THR A 258 -5.83 8.57 1.57
CA THR A 258 -5.62 7.30 0.85
C THR A 258 -6.32 6.09 1.47
N VAL A 259 -6.60 6.07 2.79
CA VAL A 259 -7.24 4.90 3.44
C VAL A 259 -8.71 5.16 3.76
N LEU A 260 -9.04 6.24 4.47
CA LEU A 260 -10.43 6.51 4.88
C LEU A 260 -11.30 7.00 3.71
N ARG A 261 -10.76 7.84 2.83
CA ARG A 261 -11.51 8.46 1.72
C ARG A 261 -12.08 7.45 0.70
N PRO A 262 -11.34 6.42 0.22
CA PRO A 262 -11.93 5.42 -0.68
C PRO A 262 -13.02 4.58 -0.02
N LEU A 263 -12.89 4.33 1.29
CA LEU A 263 -13.79 3.46 2.05
C LEU A 263 -15.13 4.12 2.44
N ARG A 264 -15.35 5.39 2.08
CA ARG A 264 -16.53 6.18 2.46
C ARG A 264 -16.84 6.10 3.95
N ALA A 265 -15.81 6.27 4.77
CA ALA A 265 -15.94 6.35 6.22
C ALA A 265 -16.45 7.75 6.65
N GLU A 266 -17.52 8.21 6.01
CA GLU A 266 -18.06 9.59 6.08
C GLU A 266 -18.55 9.93 7.50
N ASN A 267 -19.08 8.90 8.19
CA ASN A 267 -19.52 8.95 9.59
C ASN A 267 -18.49 8.31 10.55
N SER A 268 -17.19 8.36 10.23
CA SER A 268 -16.13 7.82 11.12
C SER A 268 -16.29 8.34 12.56
N PRO A 269 -16.37 7.48 13.58
CA PRO A 269 -16.47 7.94 14.96
C PRO A 269 -15.19 8.70 15.36
N PRO A 270 -15.30 9.75 16.20
CA PRO A 270 -14.23 10.74 16.40
C PRO A 270 -12.94 10.17 17.01
N PHE A 271 -13.01 9.03 17.69
CA PHE A 271 -11.82 8.32 18.18
C PHE A 271 -10.86 7.91 17.04
N THR A 272 -11.37 7.72 15.82
CA THR A 272 -10.58 7.32 14.64
C THR A 272 -9.43 8.30 14.38
N THR A 273 -9.74 9.60 14.37
CA THR A 273 -8.75 10.67 14.13
C THR A 273 -7.75 10.77 15.27
N ALA A 274 -8.20 10.65 16.53
CA ALA A 274 -7.32 10.65 17.70
C ALA A 274 -6.36 9.46 17.70
N MET A 275 -6.84 8.27 17.36
CA MET A 275 -6.04 7.05 17.25
C MET A 275 -5.00 7.14 16.13
N ILE A 276 -5.37 7.70 14.97
CA ILE A 276 -4.45 7.97 13.86
C ILE A 276 -3.32 8.92 14.28
N ILE A 277 -3.66 10.03 14.98
CA ILE A 277 -2.69 11.02 15.45
C ILE A 277 -1.71 10.39 16.47
N LEU A 278 -2.23 9.68 17.48
CA LEU A 278 -1.40 9.02 18.49
C LEU A 278 -0.46 7.97 17.88
N ALA A 279 -0.98 7.09 17.01
CA ALA A 279 -0.17 6.08 16.34
C ALA A 279 0.92 6.70 15.46
N SER A 280 0.58 7.77 14.72
CA SER A 280 1.51 8.52 13.86
C SER A 280 2.66 9.16 14.65
N VAL A 281 2.33 9.92 15.71
CA VAL A 281 3.32 10.63 16.55
C VAL A 281 4.22 9.65 17.30
N ILE A 282 3.66 8.57 17.85
CA ILE A 282 4.45 7.54 18.55
C ILE A 282 5.36 6.80 17.56
N SER A 283 4.89 6.46 16.37
CA SER A 283 5.70 5.78 15.36
C SER A 283 6.87 6.64 14.86
N SER A 284 6.64 7.93 14.57
CA SER A 284 7.69 8.90 14.21
C SER A 284 8.71 9.08 15.34
N THR A 285 8.28 9.31 16.58
CA THR A 285 9.19 9.53 17.71
C THR A 285 10.02 8.29 18.04
N VAL A 286 9.43 7.08 17.98
CA VAL A 286 10.14 5.80 18.15
C VAL A 286 11.16 5.59 17.03
N SER A 287 10.81 5.89 15.77
CA SER A 287 11.74 5.82 14.63
C SER A 287 12.96 6.73 14.84
N ASN A 288 12.73 7.98 15.28
CA ASN A 288 13.79 8.96 15.54
C ASN A 288 14.77 8.51 16.64
N VAL A 289 14.27 7.87 17.71
CA VAL A 289 15.13 7.35 18.78
C VAL A 289 15.97 6.15 18.31
N LEU A 290 15.48 5.36 17.34
CA LEU A 290 16.16 4.16 16.84
C LEU A 290 17.10 4.40 15.65
N LEU A 291 16.79 5.39 14.79
CA LEU A 291 17.56 5.75 13.59
C LEU A 291 18.43 7.01 13.79
N GLY A 292 18.10 7.85 14.79
CA GLY A 292 18.79 9.09 15.13
C GLY A 292 18.15 10.33 14.50
N GLU A 293 18.30 11.47 15.18
CA GLU A 293 17.77 12.77 14.72
C GLU A 293 18.54 13.30 13.49
N LYS A 294 18.07 12.92 12.31
CA LYS A 294 18.45 13.57 11.04
C LYS A 294 17.19 13.93 10.26
N ALA A 295 17.04 15.22 9.94
CA ALA A 295 16.07 15.64 8.92
C ALA A 295 16.49 15.03 7.57
N ALA A 296 15.53 14.52 6.79
CA ALA A 296 15.86 13.86 5.51
C ALA A 296 16.48 14.81 4.48
N PHE A 297 16.25 16.13 4.63
CA PHE A 297 16.88 17.20 3.86
C PHE A 297 17.26 18.34 4.80
N ILE A 298 18.40 19.00 4.55
CA ILE A 298 18.71 20.30 5.15
C ILE A 298 18.38 21.36 4.10
N VAL A 299 17.39 22.21 4.40
CA VAL A 299 16.79 23.09 3.39
C VAL A 299 17.28 24.53 3.60
N PRO A 300 17.79 25.22 2.55
CA PRO A 300 18.13 26.63 2.65
C PRO A 300 16.87 27.48 2.86
N THR A 301 16.96 28.50 3.72
CA THR A 301 15.88 29.42 4.06
C THR A 301 15.22 30.02 2.83
N TYR A 302 13.89 29.89 2.69
CA TYR A 302 13.20 30.36 1.50
C TYR A 302 12.76 31.83 1.62
N GLU A 303 13.12 32.61 0.60
CA GLU A 303 12.66 33.99 0.44
C GLU A 303 11.91 34.13 -0.88
N LEU A 304 10.59 34.24 -0.79
CA LEU A 304 9.70 34.53 -1.91
C LEU A 304 9.90 35.99 -2.31
N LYS A 305 10.75 36.24 -3.32
CA LYS A 305 11.22 37.60 -3.64
C LYS A 305 10.14 38.49 -4.26
N SER A 306 9.20 37.90 -4.98
CA SER A 306 8.09 38.61 -5.61
C SER A 306 6.89 37.70 -5.83
N ALA A 307 5.68 38.26 -5.67
CA ALA A 307 4.43 37.59 -6.07
C ALA A 307 4.40 37.28 -7.58
N ALA A 308 5.23 37.95 -8.39
CA ALA A 308 5.39 37.66 -9.82
C ALA A 308 6.03 36.28 -10.12
N GLU A 309 6.60 35.60 -9.11
CA GLU A 309 7.05 34.21 -9.27
C GLU A 309 5.89 33.20 -9.29
N LEU A 310 4.70 33.56 -8.78
CA LEU A 310 3.60 32.61 -8.60
C LEU A 310 3.16 31.92 -9.90
N PRO A 311 3.03 32.62 -11.06
CA PRO A 311 2.79 31.98 -12.36
C PRO A 311 3.86 30.96 -12.77
N LEU A 312 5.14 31.16 -12.39
CA LEU A 312 6.22 30.20 -12.69
C LEU A 312 6.04 28.91 -11.87
N TYR A 313 5.66 29.00 -10.59
CA TYR A 313 5.32 27.83 -9.78
C TYR A 313 4.07 27.10 -10.31
N LEU A 314 3.08 27.82 -10.86
CA LEU A 314 1.91 27.21 -11.52
C LEU A 314 2.29 26.46 -12.81
N ILE A 315 3.16 27.03 -13.65
CA ILE A 315 3.70 26.37 -14.85
C ILE A 315 4.51 25.12 -14.47
N LEU A 316 5.34 25.21 -13.42
CA LEU A 316 6.06 24.06 -12.87
C LEU A 316 5.09 22.98 -12.37
N GLY A 317 3.96 23.36 -11.73
CA GLY A 317 2.90 22.43 -11.34
C GLY A 317 2.37 21.62 -12.52
N MET A 318 2.01 22.29 -13.62
CA MET A 318 1.58 21.61 -14.85
C MET A 318 2.68 20.70 -15.44
N LEU A 319 3.93 21.15 -15.48
CA LEU A 319 5.07 20.36 -15.96
C LEU A 319 5.27 19.09 -15.10
N CYS A 320 5.21 19.22 -13.78
CA CYS A 320 5.25 18.09 -12.84
C CYS A 320 4.09 17.12 -13.09
N GLY A 321 2.89 17.63 -13.37
CA GLY A 321 1.73 16.84 -13.76
C GLY A 321 1.96 16.03 -15.05
N VAL A 322 2.51 16.64 -16.10
CA VAL A 322 2.84 15.96 -17.37
C VAL A 322 3.89 14.86 -17.16
N VAL A 323 4.98 15.16 -16.41
CA VAL A 323 6.00 14.16 -16.07
C VAL A 323 5.39 12.99 -15.27
N SER A 324 4.43 13.27 -14.39
CA SER A 324 3.75 12.26 -13.56
C SER A 324 2.77 11.39 -14.34
N VAL A 325 2.17 11.91 -15.42
CA VAL A 325 1.41 11.11 -16.40
C VAL A 325 2.36 10.20 -17.17
N ALA A 326 3.43 10.75 -17.75
CA ALA A 326 4.41 9.97 -18.53
C ALA A 326 5.05 8.85 -17.69
N PHE A 327 5.40 9.14 -16.43
CA PHE A 327 5.97 8.16 -15.50
C PHE A 327 4.99 7.02 -15.17
N ARG A 328 3.71 7.33 -14.86
CA ARG A 328 2.70 6.28 -14.61
C ARG A 328 2.38 5.45 -15.84
N GLN A 329 2.29 6.07 -17.02
CA GLN A 329 2.14 5.34 -18.29
C GLN A 329 3.33 4.41 -18.54
N LEU A 330 4.56 4.86 -18.24
CA LEU A 330 5.76 4.05 -18.41
C LEU A 330 5.84 2.87 -17.42
N VAL A 331 5.41 3.05 -16.17
CA VAL A 331 5.26 1.93 -15.19
C VAL A 331 4.32 0.87 -15.77
N VAL A 332 3.11 1.27 -16.19
CA VAL A 332 2.10 0.35 -16.75
C VAL A 332 2.60 -0.31 -18.05
N TRP A 333 3.35 0.41 -18.88
CA TRP A 333 3.96 -0.13 -20.09
C TRP A 333 5.03 -1.19 -19.79
N PHE A 334 5.90 -0.96 -18.81
CA PHE A 334 6.88 -1.96 -18.38
C PHE A 334 6.19 -3.20 -17.78
N THR A 335 5.20 -3.05 -16.89
CA THR A 335 4.44 -4.19 -16.34
C THR A 335 3.85 -5.05 -17.45
N LYS A 336 3.11 -4.44 -18.38
CA LYS A 336 2.52 -5.15 -19.54
C LYS A 336 3.59 -5.81 -20.42
N THR A 337 4.75 -5.18 -20.57
CA THR A 337 5.87 -5.73 -21.35
C THR A 337 6.49 -6.96 -20.66
N PHE A 338 6.70 -6.93 -19.35
CA PHE A 338 7.17 -8.09 -18.59
C PHE A 338 6.13 -9.21 -18.55
N ASP A 339 4.84 -8.92 -18.45
CA ASP A 339 3.75 -9.92 -18.56
C ASP A 339 3.73 -10.60 -19.94
N LEU A 340 3.91 -9.83 -21.02
CA LEU A 340 4.00 -10.36 -22.38
C LEU A 340 5.26 -11.21 -22.57
N ILE A 341 6.39 -10.83 -21.98
CA ILE A 341 7.63 -11.63 -21.98
C ILE A 341 7.45 -12.93 -21.19
N ARG A 342 6.87 -12.87 -19.97
CA ARG A 342 6.54 -14.03 -19.13
C ARG A 342 5.69 -15.04 -19.91
N LYS A 343 4.61 -14.57 -20.55
CA LYS A 343 3.65 -15.39 -21.33
C LYS A 343 4.24 -15.91 -22.65
N LYS A 344 5.03 -15.11 -23.38
CA LYS A 344 5.57 -15.51 -24.70
C LYS A 344 6.72 -16.52 -24.61
N PHE A 345 7.53 -16.44 -23.56
CA PHE A 345 8.71 -17.29 -23.37
C PHE A 345 8.54 -18.35 -22.27
N ASN A 346 7.36 -18.44 -21.64
CA ASN A 346 7.08 -19.31 -20.48
C ASN A 346 8.13 -19.19 -19.36
N LEU A 347 8.62 -17.97 -19.11
CA LEU A 347 9.62 -17.71 -18.07
C LEU A 347 8.98 -17.80 -16.68
N PRO A 348 9.65 -18.44 -15.70
CA PRO A 348 9.18 -18.43 -14.32
C PRO A 348 9.29 -17.02 -13.74
N ALA A 349 8.39 -16.65 -12.81
CA ALA A 349 8.31 -15.30 -12.24
C ALA A 349 9.63 -14.80 -11.65
N VAL A 350 10.46 -15.73 -11.16
CA VAL A 350 11.84 -15.54 -10.67
C VAL A 350 12.71 -14.68 -11.61
N VAL A 351 12.51 -14.76 -12.92
CA VAL A 351 13.38 -14.10 -13.91
C VAL A 351 13.04 -12.63 -14.11
N CYS A 352 11.78 -12.20 -13.92
CA CYS A 352 11.38 -10.82 -14.21
C CYS A 352 12.09 -9.78 -13.32
N PRO A 353 12.16 -9.93 -11.98
CA PRO A 353 12.87 -8.96 -11.13
C PRO A 353 14.38 -8.93 -11.39
N ALA A 354 14.98 -10.06 -11.79
CA ALA A 354 16.38 -10.13 -12.20
C ALA A 354 16.67 -9.33 -13.50
N LEU A 355 15.75 -9.39 -14.48
CA LEU A 355 15.83 -8.57 -15.69
C LEU A 355 15.61 -7.07 -15.41
N GLY A 356 14.74 -6.74 -14.44
CA GLY A 356 14.58 -5.38 -13.92
C GLY A 356 15.87 -4.83 -13.30
N GLY A 357 16.50 -5.62 -12.41
CA GLY A 357 17.81 -5.32 -11.85
C GLY A 357 18.90 -5.14 -12.92
N LEU A 358 18.91 -5.99 -13.94
CA LEU A 358 19.85 -5.90 -15.06
C LEU A 358 19.71 -4.59 -15.84
N GLY A 359 18.50 -4.21 -16.23
CA GLY A 359 18.26 -2.96 -16.95
C GLY A 359 18.50 -1.72 -16.08
N ALA A 360 18.19 -1.78 -14.77
CA ALA A 360 18.51 -0.72 -13.83
C ALA A 360 20.04 -0.53 -13.70
N GLY A 361 20.79 -1.62 -13.54
CA GLY A 361 22.26 -1.60 -13.55
C GLY A 361 22.84 -1.06 -14.86
N LEU A 362 22.27 -1.45 -16.01
CA LEU A 362 22.69 -0.97 -17.33
C LEU A 362 22.47 0.54 -17.51
N ILE A 363 21.37 1.10 -17.00
CA ILE A 363 21.15 2.57 -16.99
C ILE A 363 22.13 3.23 -16.00
N ALA A 364 22.36 2.62 -14.82
CA ALA A 364 23.28 3.12 -13.81
C ALA A 364 24.74 3.18 -14.29
N LEU A 365 25.17 2.30 -15.22
CA LEU A 365 26.48 2.41 -15.86
C LEU A 365 26.71 3.75 -16.57
N ARG A 366 25.65 4.37 -17.11
CA ARG A 366 25.75 5.70 -17.76
C ARG A 366 25.37 6.85 -16.83
N TYR A 367 24.56 6.59 -15.80
CA TYR A 367 24.02 7.58 -14.87
C TYR A 367 23.95 7.02 -13.43
N PRO A 368 25.09 6.88 -12.70
CA PRO A 368 25.10 6.21 -11.38
C PRO A 368 24.20 6.88 -10.32
N GLY A 369 23.86 8.17 -10.51
CA GLY A 369 22.88 8.89 -9.70
C GLY A 369 21.47 8.30 -9.68
N ILE A 370 21.11 7.40 -10.62
CA ILE A 370 19.79 6.76 -10.65
C ILE A 370 19.61 5.61 -9.65
N LEU A 371 20.67 5.15 -8.99
CA LEU A 371 20.59 4.11 -7.95
C LEU A 371 19.87 4.62 -6.68
N TYR A 372 19.44 3.68 -5.84
CA TYR A 372 18.77 3.89 -4.54
C TYR A 372 17.47 4.71 -4.62
N TRP A 373 16.91 5.10 -3.47
CA TRP A 373 15.73 5.98 -3.41
C TRP A 373 16.02 7.43 -3.81
N GLY A 374 17.27 7.88 -3.71
CA GLY A 374 17.77 9.08 -4.39
C GLY A 374 17.93 10.36 -3.56
N PHE A 375 17.68 10.33 -2.24
CA PHE A 375 17.76 11.53 -1.38
C PHE A 375 19.12 12.24 -1.40
N THR A 376 20.22 11.53 -1.63
CA THR A 376 21.56 12.15 -1.78
C THR A 376 21.66 13.07 -3.00
N ASN A 377 21.00 12.75 -4.12
CA ASN A 377 20.92 13.66 -5.27
C ASN A 377 20.00 14.85 -4.98
N VAL A 378 18.95 14.65 -4.16
CA VAL A 378 18.04 15.75 -3.76
C VAL A 378 18.77 16.73 -2.84
N ASP A 379 19.51 16.25 -1.85
CA ASP A 379 20.31 17.10 -0.97
C ASP A 379 21.42 17.84 -1.75
N GLU A 380 22.06 17.19 -2.73
CA GLU A 380 22.98 17.85 -3.67
C GLU A 380 22.28 18.95 -4.48
N ILE A 381 21.07 18.70 -4.99
CA ILE A 381 20.24 19.69 -5.70
C ILE A 381 19.89 20.88 -4.80
N LEU A 382 19.48 20.64 -3.55
CA LEU A 382 19.11 21.67 -2.58
C LEU A 382 20.32 22.48 -2.07
N HIS A 383 21.53 21.92 -2.14
CA HIS A 383 22.78 22.61 -1.81
C HIS A 383 23.55 23.17 -3.03
N THR A 384 22.95 23.16 -4.23
CA THR A 384 23.53 23.79 -5.43
C THR A 384 23.89 25.25 -5.16
N GLY A 385 25.16 25.60 -5.35
CA GLY A 385 25.71 26.93 -5.05
C GLY A 385 26.75 26.99 -3.92
N LYS A 386 26.90 25.93 -3.11
CA LYS A 386 28.01 25.80 -2.13
C LYS A 386 29.04 24.71 -2.48
N SER A 387 28.65 23.72 -3.28
CA SER A 387 29.53 22.62 -3.72
C SER A 387 29.95 22.80 -5.19
N ALA A 388 31.23 22.58 -5.47
CA ALA A 388 31.81 22.68 -6.81
C ALA A 388 31.37 21.54 -7.77
N SER A 389 30.64 20.55 -7.27
CA SER A 389 30.17 19.37 -8.01
C SER A 389 28.73 19.50 -8.55
N ALA A 390 28.08 20.64 -8.32
CA ALA A 390 26.69 20.93 -8.69
C ALA A 390 26.36 20.46 -10.13
N PRO A 391 25.46 19.47 -10.32
CA PRO A 391 25.15 18.95 -11.65
C PRO A 391 24.52 20.04 -12.53
N GLY A 392 25.12 20.31 -13.69
CA GLY A 392 24.57 21.27 -14.65
C GLY A 392 23.16 20.89 -15.10
N ILE A 393 22.34 21.88 -15.45
CA ILE A 393 20.90 21.73 -15.78
C ILE A 393 20.65 20.61 -16.81
N TRP A 394 21.51 20.47 -17.82
CA TRP A 394 21.43 19.38 -18.80
C TRP A 394 21.62 17.99 -18.20
N LEU A 395 22.54 17.84 -17.24
CA LEU A 395 22.77 16.58 -16.51
C LEU A 395 21.63 16.28 -15.53
N LEU A 396 21.04 17.29 -14.89
CA LEU A 396 19.83 17.12 -14.06
C LEU A 396 18.64 16.64 -14.90
N ALA A 397 18.43 17.20 -16.10
CA ALA A 397 17.39 16.74 -17.01
C ALA A 397 17.61 15.28 -17.47
N GLN A 398 18.86 14.91 -17.79
CA GLN A 398 19.22 13.52 -18.10
C GLN A 398 19.00 12.58 -16.91
N LEU A 399 19.38 12.99 -15.70
CA LEU A 399 19.17 12.21 -14.47
C LEU A 399 17.68 12.04 -14.16
N ALA A 400 16.85 13.07 -14.32
CA ALA A 400 15.40 12.99 -14.14
C ALA A 400 14.78 11.97 -15.10
N ALA A 401 15.08 12.07 -16.40
CA ALA A 401 14.59 11.12 -17.40
C ALA A 401 15.08 9.69 -17.15
N ALA A 402 16.35 9.51 -16.81
CA ALA A 402 16.91 8.19 -16.49
C ALA A 402 16.31 7.61 -15.19
N LYS A 403 15.99 8.44 -14.19
CA LYS A 403 15.32 8.03 -12.94
C LYS A 403 13.86 7.61 -13.17
N VAL A 404 13.12 8.32 -14.03
CA VAL A 404 11.78 7.94 -14.48
C VAL A 404 11.81 6.55 -15.14
N VAL A 405 12.70 6.34 -16.11
CA VAL A 405 12.82 5.05 -16.83
C VAL A 405 13.24 3.91 -15.89
N ALA A 406 14.27 4.13 -15.06
CA ALA A 406 14.78 3.08 -14.17
C ALA A 406 13.80 2.70 -13.06
N THR A 407 13.09 3.67 -12.48
CA THR A 407 12.06 3.40 -11.46
C THR A 407 10.88 2.66 -12.08
N ALA A 408 10.44 3.07 -13.28
CA ALA A 408 9.36 2.40 -13.99
C ALA A 408 9.71 0.97 -14.41
N LEU A 409 10.95 0.74 -14.86
CA LEU A 409 11.50 -0.59 -15.11
C LEU A 409 11.52 -1.44 -13.83
N CYS A 410 12.02 -0.90 -12.72
CA CYS A 410 12.09 -1.65 -11.45
C CYS A 410 10.68 -2.08 -11.00
N LYS A 411 9.74 -1.12 -10.88
CA LYS A 411 8.37 -1.42 -10.46
C LYS A 411 7.66 -2.37 -11.44
N GLY A 412 7.80 -2.16 -12.74
CA GLY A 412 7.19 -3.00 -13.77
C GLY A 412 7.77 -4.42 -13.86
N SER A 413 9.00 -4.63 -13.40
CA SER A 413 9.66 -5.95 -13.36
C SER A 413 9.23 -6.86 -12.20
N GLY A 414 8.47 -6.33 -11.23
CA GLY A 414 8.09 -7.03 -10.01
C GLY A 414 9.07 -6.88 -8.83
N LEU A 415 10.00 -5.91 -8.87
CA LEU A 415 10.79 -5.53 -7.68
C LEU A 415 9.90 -4.80 -6.65
N VAL A 416 10.14 -5.08 -5.37
CA VAL A 416 9.27 -4.61 -4.27
C VAL A 416 9.78 -3.29 -3.70
N GLY A 417 8.92 -2.26 -3.70
CA GLY A 417 9.20 -0.94 -3.15
C GLY A 417 8.16 0.10 -3.56
N GLY A 418 8.14 1.25 -2.88
CA GLY A 418 7.21 2.35 -3.14
C GLY A 418 7.75 3.39 -4.13
N LEU A 419 6.87 4.17 -4.74
CA LEU A 419 7.24 5.21 -5.73
C LEU A 419 7.49 6.60 -5.13
N TYR A 420 7.20 6.79 -3.84
CA TYR A 420 7.25 8.07 -3.12
C TYR A 420 8.62 8.76 -3.21
N ALA A 421 9.67 8.17 -2.63
CA ALA A 421 11.01 8.75 -2.64
C ALA A 421 11.61 8.96 -4.06
N PRO A 422 11.47 8.01 -5.02
CA PRO A 422 11.80 8.28 -6.41
C PRO A 422 11.06 9.46 -7.03
N SER A 423 9.76 9.64 -6.75
CA SER A 423 8.98 10.77 -7.27
C SER A 423 9.47 12.10 -6.70
N LEU A 424 9.82 12.17 -5.41
CA LEU A 424 10.48 13.34 -4.81
C LEU A 424 11.81 13.67 -5.53
N MET A 425 12.65 12.67 -5.84
CA MET A 425 13.88 12.92 -6.61
C MET A 425 13.60 13.45 -8.03
N ILE A 426 12.62 12.88 -8.72
CA ILE A 426 12.21 13.32 -10.06
C ILE A 426 11.70 14.77 -10.00
N GLY A 427 10.89 15.11 -8.99
CA GLY A 427 10.41 16.46 -8.73
C GLY A 427 11.50 17.47 -8.41
N ALA A 428 12.46 17.12 -7.55
CA ALA A 428 13.61 17.97 -7.24
C ALA A 428 14.40 18.31 -8.52
N ALA A 429 14.66 17.30 -9.36
CA ALA A 429 15.40 17.49 -10.59
C ALA A 429 14.61 18.30 -11.65
N VAL A 430 13.32 18.02 -11.86
CA VAL A 430 12.46 18.78 -12.77
C VAL A 430 12.32 20.24 -12.30
N GLY A 431 12.11 20.46 -11.01
CA GLY A 431 12.04 21.78 -10.40
C GLY A 431 13.34 22.57 -10.51
N ALA A 432 14.49 21.94 -10.24
CA ALA A 432 15.80 22.58 -10.40
C ALA A 432 16.13 22.93 -11.86
N VAL A 433 15.78 22.04 -12.81
CA VAL A 433 15.92 22.30 -14.26
C VAL A 433 15.04 23.46 -14.70
N PHE A 434 13.79 23.50 -14.26
CA PHE A 434 12.86 24.58 -14.56
C PHE A 434 13.32 25.91 -13.95
N GLY A 435 13.67 25.94 -12.66
CA GLY A 435 14.15 27.14 -11.97
C GLY A 435 15.45 27.68 -12.55
N GLY A 436 16.39 26.79 -12.91
CA GLY A 436 17.64 27.16 -13.58
C GLY A 436 17.42 27.76 -14.96
N SER A 437 16.65 27.08 -15.83
CA SER A 437 16.36 27.57 -17.18
C SER A 437 15.49 28.83 -17.19
N ALA A 438 14.55 28.97 -16.26
CA ALA A 438 13.80 30.22 -16.08
C ALA A 438 14.71 31.38 -15.63
N ALA A 439 15.65 31.14 -14.72
CA ALA A 439 16.63 32.14 -14.31
C ALA A 439 17.57 32.54 -15.46
N GLU A 440 18.08 31.59 -16.25
CA GLU A 440 18.90 31.87 -17.45
C GLU A 440 18.12 32.72 -18.48
N LEU A 441 16.88 32.32 -18.78
CA LEU A 441 16.01 33.03 -19.73
C LEU A 441 15.72 34.46 -19.25
N ILE A 442 15.30 34.64 -18.00
CA ILE A 442 14.95 35.96 -17.44
C ILE A 442 16.17 36.87 -17.38
N ASN A 443 17.35 36.37 -16.98
CA ASN A 443 18.59 37.17 -16.99
C ASN A 443 19.04 37.56 -18.41
N SER A 444 18.76 36.75 -19.43
CA SER A 444 19.08 37.08 -20.83
C SER A 444 18.18 38.17 -21.43
N VAL A 445 16.92 38.29 -20.95
CA VAL A 445 15.96 39.28 -21.41
C VAL A 445 16.01 40.57 -20.58
N ILE A 446 16.26 40.48 -19.27
CA ILE A 446 16.38 41.62 -18.36
C ILE A 446 17.66 41.48 -17.51
N PRO A 447 18.82 41.96 -18.00
CA PRO A 447 20.09 41.86 -17.29
C PRO A 447 20.04 42.50 -15.90
N GLY A 448 20.45 41.75 -14.88
CA GLY A 448 20.51 42.22 -13.48
C GLY A 448 19.22 42.11 -12.67
N ASN A 449 18.14 41.55 -13.23
CA ASN A 449 16.89 41.37 -12.49
C ASN A 449 16.95 40.19 -11.49
N THR A 450 17.23 40.48 -10.22
CA THR A 450 17.36 39.47 -9.15
C THR A 450 16.03 38.85 -8.68
N ALA A 451 14.90 39.17 -9.33
CA ALA A 451 13.53 38.85 -8.92
C ALA A 451 13.07 37.39 -9.17
N VAL A 452 14.01 36.46 -9.32
CA VAL A 452 13.75 35.00 -9.39
C VAL A 452 14.36 34.34 -8.16
N ALA A 453 13.60 33.51 -7.45
CA ALA A 453 14.11 32.69 -6.35
C ALA A 453 15.23 31.73 -6.81
N HIS A 454 16.01 31.22 -5.86
CA HIS A 454 17.06 30.23 -6.17
C HIS A 454 16.44 28.93 -6.71
N PRO A 455 17.10 28.21 -7.64
CA PRO A 455 16.57 26.95 -8.22
C PRO A 455 16.13 25.90 -7.19
N GLN A 456 16.71 25.97 -6.00
CA GLN A 456 16.37 25.20 -4.79
C GLN A 456 14.87 25.33 -4.42
N ALA A 457 14.28 26.52 -4.52
CA ALA A 457 12.86 26.74 -4.25
C ALA A 457 11.95 26.03 -5.27
N TYR A 458 12.32 26.10 -6.55
CA TYR A 458 11.63 25.38 -7.60
C TYR A 458 11.81 23.85 -7.45
N ALA A 459 12.99 23.38 -7.02
CA ALA A 459 13.21 21.97 -6.69
C ALA A 459 12.25 21.47 -5.60
N LEU A 460 12.12 22.21 -4.49
CA LEU A 460 11.18 21.92 -3.40
C LEU A 460 9.72 21.88 -3.90
N VAL A 461 9.26 22.91 -4.61
CA VAL A 461 7.89 22.92 -5.17
C VAL A 461 7.68 21.75 -6.14
N GLY A 462 8.69 21.40 -6.94
CA GLY A 462 8.67 20.24 -7.83
C GLY A 462 8.58 18.89 -7.10
N MET A 463 9.27 18.73 -5.96
CA MET A 463 9.18 17.54 -5.10
C MET A 463 7.73 17.26 -4.69
N ALA A 464 7.06 18.24 -4.09
CA ALA A 464 5.67 18.07 -3.65
C ALA A 464 4.70 17.94 -4.83
N ALA A 465 4.87 18.73 -5.91
CA ALA A 465 3.99 18.70 -7.07
C ALA A 465 4.04 17.34 -7.81
N THR A 466 5.22 16.75 -7.98
CA THR A 466 5.34 15.40 -8.57
C THR A 466 4.82 14.31 -7.63
N LEU A 467 5.17 14.32 -6.34
CA LEU A 467 4.64 13.32 -5.39
C LEU A 467 3.11 13.34 -5.34
N ALA A 468 2.53 14.54 -5.20
CA ALA A 468 1.08 14.76 -5.18
C ALA A 468 0.42 14.19 -6.43
N SER A 469 1.01 14.44 -7.59
CA SER A 469 0.48 13.95 -8.85
C SER A 469 0.65 12.44 -9.01
N VAL A 470 1.87 11.90 -8.91
CA VAL A 470 2.21 10.47 -9.12
C VAL A 470 1.43 9.56 -8.18
N CYS A 471 1.43 9.87 -6.88
CA CYS A 471 0.81 9.03 -5.86
C CYS A 471 -0.65 9.44 -5.57
N SER A 472 -1.15 10.51 -6.22
CA SER A 472 -2.51 11.05 -6.06
C SER A 472 -2.84 11.53 -4.62
N VAL A 473 -1.85 12.06 -3.91
CA VAL A 473 -1.93 12.46 -2.49
C VAL A 473 -1.53 13.94 -2.26
N PRO A 474 -2.34 14.91 -2.73
CA PRO A 474 -2.01 16.33 -2.67
C PRO A 474 -1.83 16.88 -1.24
N LEU A 475 -2.73 16.61 -0.30
CA LEU A 475 -2.61 17.15 1.07
C LEU A 475 -1.43 16.52 1.81
N THR A 476 -1.25 15.21 1.66
CA THR A 476 -0.09 14.49 2.20
C THR A 476 1.23 15.10 1.70
N SER A 477 1.33 15.40 0.41
CA SER A 477 2.57 15.92 -0.21
C SER A 477 2.90 17.35 0.23
N VAL A 478 1.88 18.18 0.41
CA VAL A 478 2.01 19.55 0.95
C VAL A 478 2.57 19.50 2.38
N LEU A 479 1.97 18.67 3.23
CA LEU A 479 2.34 18.57 4.64
C LEU A 479 3.66 17.84 4.87
N LEU A 480 3.95 16.82 4.06
CA LEU A 480 5.24 16.12 4.07
C LEU A 480 6.38 17.08 3.77
N LEU A 481 6.28 17.87 2.70
CA LEU A 481 7.35 18.81 2.39
C LEU A 481 7.42 19.94 3.44
N PHE A 482 6.30 20.37 4.02
CA PHE A 482 6.31 21.31 5.14
C PHE A 482 7.04 20.76 6.38
N GLU A 483 6.80 19.51 6.80
CA GLU A 483 7.52 18.91 7.94
C GLU A 483 9.03 18.72 7.66
N LEU A 484 9.39 18.40 6.40
CA LEU A 484 10.77 18.21 5.97
C LEU A 484 11.55 19.52 5.76
N THR A 485 10.87 20.61 5.36
CA THR A 485 11.49 21.94 5.13
C THR A 485 11.44 22.83 6.37
N LYS A 486 10.35 22.73 7.15
CA LYS A 486 9.98 23.59 8.28
C LYS A 486 9.85 25.08 7.94
N ASP A 487 9.68 25.41 6.66
CA ASP A 487 9.45 26.79 6.20
C ASP A 487 8.00 26.98 5.72
N TYR A 488 7.27 27.86 6.39
CA TYR A 488 5.88 28.18 6.03
C TYR A 488 5.76 29.03 4.76
N ARG A 489 6.81 29.78 4.37
CA ARG A 489 6.77 30.71 3.24
C ARG A 489 6.59 30.00 1.91
N ILE A 490 7.06 28.76 1.78
CA ILE A 490 6.95 27.96 0.56
C ILE A 490 5.57 27.29 0.40
N LEU A 491 4.76 27.22 1.46
CA LEU A 491 3.48 26.52 1.46
C LEU A 491 2.50 27.06 0.40
N LEU A 492 2.44 28.39 0.24
CA LEU A 492 1.53 29.05 -0.71
C LEU A 492 1.81 28.72 -2.19
N PRO A 493 3.02 28.95 -2.75
CA PRO A 493 3.32 28.55 -4.13
C PRO A 493 3.26 27.04 -4.34
N LEU A 494 3.61 26.26 -3.30
CA LEU A 494 3.56 24.80 -3.32
C LEU A 494 2.11 24.29 -3.49
N MET A 495 1.16 24.78 -2.70
CA MET A 495 -0.26 24.39 -2.82
C MET A 495 -0.83 24.72 -4.21
N GLY A 496 -0.47 25.86 -4.79
CA GLY A 496 -0.86 26.23 -6.16
C GLY A 496 -0.30 25.27 -7.21
N ALA A 497 1.00 24.95 -7.12
CA ALA A 497 1.66 24.01 -8.03
C ALA A 497 1.10 22.59 -7.91
N VAL A 498 0.87 22.10 -6.68
CA VAL A 498 0.24 20.81 -6.38
C VAL A 498 -1.16 20.72 -6.98
N GLY A 499 -1.97 21.78 -6.86
CA GLY A 499 -3.32 21.83 -7.43
C GLY A 499 -3.35 21.65 -8.95
N LEU A 500 -2.42 22.25 -9.69
CA LEU A 500 -2.30 22.03 -11.13
C LEU A 500 -1.64 20.68 -11.49
N ALA A 501 -0.70 20.21 -10.68
CA ALA A 501 -0.03 18.93 -10.90
C ALA A 501 -0.98 17.73 -10.76
N ILE A 502 -1.97 17.78 -9.86
CA ILE A 502 -3.02 16.75 -9.74
C ILE A 502 -4.13 16.91 -10.79
N TRP A 503 -4.38 18.14 -11.28
CA TRP A 503 -5.36 18.40 -12.32
C TRP A 503 -4.98 17.78 -13.67
N VAL A 504 -3.71 17.91 -14.11
CA VAL A 504 -3.25 17.42 -15.43
C VAL A 504 -3.56 15.92 -15.68
N PRO A 505 -3.24 14.97 -14.78
CA PRO A 505 -3.65 13.57 -14.92
C PRO A 505 -5.17 13.36 -15.03
N SER A 506 -5.98 14.16 -14.33
CA SER A 506 -7.44 14.02 -14.37
C SER A 506 -8.02 14.31 -15.75
N VAL A 507 -7.46 15.30 -16.46
CA VAL A 507 -7.86 15.67 -17.83
C VAL A 507 -7.45 14.58 -18.83
N VAL A 508 -6.21 14.06 -18.72
CA VAL A 508 -5.72 12.99 -19.61
C VAL A 508 -6.56 11.73 -19.48
N ASN A 509 -6.90 11.32 -18.26
CA ASN A 509 -7.69 10.11 -18.01
C ASN A 509 -9.15 10.25 -18.48
N GLN A 510 -9.74 11.46 -18.43
CA GLN A 510 -11.07 11.73 -19.00
C GLN A 510 -11.07 11.57 -20.52
N SER A 511 -10.01 12.00 -21.22
CA SER A 511 -9.90 11.84 -22.68
C SER A 511 -9.89 10.36 -23.09
N GLY A 512 -9.06 9.53 -22.42
CA GLY A 512 -8.97 8.10 -22.73
C GLY A 512 -10.27 7.32 -22.50
N ASN A 513 -11.03 7.67 -21.44
CA ASN A 513 -12.35 7.07 -21.20
C ASN A 513 -13.36 7.48 -22.29
N LYS A 514 -13.28 8.72 -22.79
CA LYS A 514 -14.16 9.22 -23.85
C LYS A 514 -13.87 8.55 -25.20
N GLU A 515 -12.60 8.42 -25.58
CA GLU A 515 -12.19 7.70 -26.79
C GLU A 515 -12.64 6.23 -26.75
N MET A 516 -12.56 5.56 -25.60
CA MET A 516 -13.03 4.18 -25.46
C MET A 516 -14.56 4.06 -25.51
N PHE A 517 -15.29 5.08 -25.06
CA PHE A 517 -16.76 5.15 -25.17
C PHE A 517 -17.21 5.37 -26.63
N GLU A 518 -16.50 6.23 -27.37
CA GLU A 518 -16.73 6.47 -28.80
C GLU A 518 -16.33 5.24 -29.65
N ALA A 519 -15.23 4.56 -29.32
CA ALA A 519 -14.81 3.32 -29.98
C ALA A 519 -15.74 2.12 -29.70
N THR A 520 -16.45 2.13 -28.57
CA THR A 520 -17.42 1.07 -28.19
C THR A 520 -18.84 1.37 -28.70
N SER A 521 -19.04 2.45 -29.45
CA SER A 521 -20.34 2.81 -30.06
C SER A 521 -20.47 2.25 -31.48
N PRO A 522 -21.12 1.07 -31.70
CA PRO A 522 -21.43 0.61 -33.05
C PRO A 522 -22.42 1.58 -33.72
N ARG A 523 -22.23 1.82 -35.03
CA ARG A 523 -23.10 2.69 -35.84
C ARG A 523 -24.56 2.20 -35.86
N HIS A 524 -25.38 2.71 -34.96
CA HIS A 524 -26.84 2.81 -35.11
C HIS A 524 -27.23 4.28 -34.83
N GLY A 525 -28.00 4.88 -35.73
CA GLY A 525 -28.14 6.33 -35.81
C GLY A 525 -29.49 6.88 -35.37
N TYR A 526 -29.49 8.18 -35.11
CA TYR A 526 -30.66 9.04 -34.85
C TYR A 526 -31.37 8.77 -33.48
N SER A 527 -31.92 9.77 -32.78
CA SER A 527 -32.14 11.18 -33.14
C SER A 527 -31.71 12.14 -32.03
N SER A 528 -31.17 13.30 -32.43
CA SER A 528 -31.08 14.48 -31.56
C SER A 528 -32.43 15.19 -31.49
N LEU A 529 -32.93 15.52 -30.29
CA LEU A 529 -33.99 16.51 -30.08
C LEU A 529 -33.68 17.42 -28.90
N LEU A 530 -34.01 18.70 -29.06
CA LEU A 530 -33.96 19.75 -28.04
C LEU A 530 -35.30 19.83 -27.29
N PRO A 531 -35.34 20.36 -26.05
CA PRO A 531 -36.59 20.64 -25.33
C PRO A 531 -37.35 21.82 -25.96
N PRO A 532 -38.69 21.89 -25.83
CA PRO A 532 -39.31 22.91 -24.97
C PRO A 532 -40.65 22.41 -24.32
N PRO A 533 -41.60 23.25 -23.81
CA PRO A 533 -41.52 23.78 -22.45
C PRO A 533 -42.86 23.71 -21.65
N ASP A 534 -42.82 24.25 -20.43
CA ASP A 534 -43.91 24.86 -19.63
C ASP A 534 -45.26 24.15 -19.43
N ARG A 535 -45.58 23.88 -18.15
CA ARG A 535 -46.66 24.61 -17.44
C ARG A 535 -46.58 24.48 -15.92
N ASN A 536 -46.78 25.61 -15.23
CA ASN A 536 -47.17 25.62 -13.81
C ASN A 536 -48.62 25.15 -13.67
N GLU A 537 -48.98 24.46 -12.58
CA GLU A 537 -49.75 25.06 -11.48
C GLU A 537 -49.93 24.09 -10.28
N THR A 538 -50.47 24.62 -9.18
CA THR A 538 -50.82 23.99 -7.89
C THR A 538 -51.70 22.73 -8.04
N ASP A 539 -51.68 21.74 -7.14
CA ASP A 539 -52.32 21.81 -5.79
C ASP A 539 -51.86 20.67 -4.82
N TRP A 540 -52.50 20.56 -3.65
CA TRP A 540 -52.12 19.73 -2.50
C TRP A 540 -52.74 18.31 -2.45
N ARG A 541 -52.18 17.49 -1.53
CA ARG A 541 -52.80 16.39 -0.73
C ARG A 541 -52.43 14.91 -1.06
N ARG A 542 -51.91 14.25 -0.02
CA ARG A 542 -52.10 12.83 0.36
C ARG A 542 -53.48 12.67 1.06
N PRO A 543 -54.05 11.46 1.34
CA PRO A 543 -53.37 10.16 1.53
C PRO A 543 -54.10 8.92 0.96
N ASP A 544 -53.58 7.73 1.35
CA ASP A 544 -54.16 6.36 1.29
C ASP A 544 -54.49 5.77 -0.10
N GLY A 545 -54.29 4.47 -0.38
CA GLY A 545 -53.68 3.36 0.38
C GLY A 545 -53.69 2.08 -0.48
N ASP A 546 -52.83 1.09 -0.17
CA ASP A 546 -52.77 -0.34 -0.58
C ASP A 546 -53.21 -0.73 -2.04
N ASP A 547 -52.44 -1.43 -2.87
CA ASP A 547 -51.76 -2.71 -2.60
C ASP A 547 -50.78 -3.14 -3.73
N VAL A 548 -49.75 -3.93 -3.37
CA VAL A 548 -49.13 -5.06 -4.13
C VAL A 548 -48.38 -4.84 -5.49
N GLU A 549 -47.38 -5.72 -5.70
CA GLU A 549 -46.64 -6.06 -6.94
C GLU A 549 -45.79 -4.99 -7.67
N LEU A 550 -44.46 -5.05 -7.43
CA LEU A 550 -43.47 -4.93 -8.50
C LEU A 550 -42.63 -6.22 -8.54
N ALA A 551 -42.48 -6.82 -9.73
CA ALA A 551 -41.90 -8.14 -9.87
C ALA A 551 -40.36 -8.15 -9.79
N ILE A 552 -39.82 -9.24 -9.23
CA ILE A 552 -38.40 -9.62 -9.32
C ILE A 552 -38.11 -10.10 -10.75
N LEU A 553 -36.94 -9.73 -11.28
CA LEU A 553 -36.26 -10.48 -12.33
C LEU A 553 -34.74 -10.36 -12.12
N GLU A 554 -34.24 -11.14 -11.15
CA GLU A 554 -32.86 -11.60 -11.15
C GLU A 554 -32.70 -12.72 -12.19
N ASP A 555 -31.55 -12.79 -12.85
CA ASP A 555 -30.95 -14.03 -13.36
C ASP A 555 -29.50 -13.76 -13.78
N ASP A 556 -28.53 -14.10 -12.91
CA ASP A 556 -27.45 -15.08 -13.16
C ASP A 556 -26.40 -15.05 -12.01
N PRO A 557 -25.67 -16.15 -11.71
CA PRO A 557 -25.73 -16.65 -10.33
C PRO A 557 -24.38 -17.13 -9.76
N TYR A 558 -23.84 -16.40 -8.78
CA TYR A 558 -22.77 -16.93 -7.91
C TYR A 558 -23.00 -16.58 -6.43
N PRO A 559 -22.91 -17.55 -5.50
CA PRO A 559 -23.28 -17.35 -4.10
C PRO A 559 -22.24 -16.50 -3.35
N TYR A 560 -22.73 -15.51 -2.61
CA TYR A 560 -21.90 -14.68 -1.74
C TYR A 560 -21.39 -15.47 -0.52
N GLY A 561 -20.07 -15.54 -0.36
CA GLY A 561 -19.42 -16.16 0.81
C GLY A 561 -17.99 -15.65 0.99
N SER A 562 -17.72 -15.08 2.18
CA SER A 562 -16.42 -14.70 2.78
C SER A 562 -15.37 -13.87 2.01
N ASN A 563 -15.34 -13.87 0.68
CA ASN A 563 -14.13 -13.49 -0.07
C ASN A 563 -13.96 -11.98 -0.36
N ASN A 564 -14.90 -11.12 0.04
CA ASN A 564 -14.78 -9.67 -0.16
C ASN A 564 -13.67 -9.02 0.68
N GLU A 565 -13.16 -9.67 1.73
CA GLU A 565 -12.14 -9.08 2.60
C GLU A 565 -10.73 -9.12 2.01
N GLU A 566 -10.28 -10.25 1.45
CA GLU A 566 -8.98 -10.32 0.74
C GLU A 566 -9.00 -9.36 -0.46
N MET A 567 -10.12 -9.23 -1.18
CA MET A 567 -10.26 -8.32 -2.34
C MET A 567 -10.14 -6.83 -1.95
N LEU A 568 -10.83 -6.38 -0.90
CA LEU A 568 -10.72 -5.00 -0.41
C LEU A 568 -9.34 -4.65 0.17
N LEU A 569 -8.60 -5.64 0.69
CA LEU A 569 -7.21 -5.45 1.13
C LEU A 569 -6.23 -5.38 -0.04
N ASP A 570 -6.55 -6.01 -1.18
CA ASP A 570 -5.71 -5.97 -2.37
C ASP A 570 -5.88 -4.66 -3.18
N ASP A 571 -7.09 -4.07 -3.19
CA ASP A 571 -7.36 -2.69 -3.64
C ASP A 571 -6.66 -1.63 -2.76
N LEU A 572 -6.23 -2.00 -1.55
CA LEU A 572 -5.52 -1.12 -0.60
C LEU A 572 -4.00 -1.04 -0.85
N LYS A 573 -3.48 -1.59 -1.95
CA LYS A 573 -2.05 -1.49 -2.35
C LYS A 573 -1.64 -0.04 -2.66
N VAL A 574 -0.60 0.44 -1.98
CA VAL A 574 -0.04 1.78 -2.23
C VAL A 574 0.88 1.75 -3.46
N PRO A 575 0.82 2.75 -4.37
CA PRO A 575 1.66 2.82 -5.56
C PRO A 575 3.17 2.94 -5.29
#